data_AF-A0A160PEP9-F1
#
_entry.id   AF-A0A160PEP9-F1
#
_cell.length_a   1.000
_cell.length_b   1.000
_cell.length_c   1.000
_cell.angle_alpha   90.00
_cell.angle_beta   90.00
_cell.angle_gamma   90.00
#
_symmetry.space_group_name_H-M   'P 1'
#
loop_
_entity.id
_entity.type
_entity.pdbx_description
1 polymer ?
#
loop_
_entity_poly.entity_id
_entity_poly.type
_entity_poly.pdbx_seq_one_letter_code
_entity_poly.pdbx_strand_id
1 'polypeptide(L)'
;MTAARGRTEIVDMSLPPTKCTLYPVFAAASPHAVIYRRGPSNHTCLIAWDRSDDSFEIGHWFKGTVKPAWSGLSPDGEWLVSFVGKYRGPFATWTVLSRPPFLTAVALWPKGDTWAGGGFFLADGTLVLTHGEGPYDLAPGFSPPPGLTVLPFTRANAQALTARAQSGPAASRWRPDPAVEGGWILDAPSGAPSSHAFIRSVSAYTADPLRSLPESVRHSLCAGGPPVPLPVAGWAAFDRNGDLLFSQGGALFRLDADRIAGLGSTDELLARARCLADFSDLRFRPLAAPYAAPKDGFAPALDRVSREDRQWRRQMRKARERVGGAG
;
A
#
# COMPACT_ATOMS: atom_id res chain seq x y z
N MET A 1 13.01 52.80 14.79
CA MET A 1 12.05 51.68 14.66
C MET A 1 11.93 51.30 13.19
N THR A 2 12.60 50.21 12.76
CA THR A 2 12.03 49.25 11.80
C THR A 2 12.82 47.95 11.95
N ALA A 3 12.10 46.86 12.20
CA ALA A 3 12.61 45.60 12.73
C ALA A 3 13.41 44.78 11.69
N ALA A 4 14.57 44.29 12.11
CA ALA A 4 15.27 43.18 11.47
C ALA A 4 14.46 41.90 11.69
N ARG A 5 13.90 41.33 10.62
CA ARG A 5 13.29 40.00 10.65
C ARG A 5 14.40 38.95 10.66
N GLY A 6 14.67 38.40 11.85
CA GLY A 6 15.49 37.20 12.00
C GLY A 6 14.89 36.07 11.17
N ARG A 7 15.69 35.51 10.25
CA ARG A 7 15.39 34.21 9.64
C ARG A 7 15.49 33.17 10.74
N THR A 8 14.36 32.64 11.16
CA THR A 8 14.33 31.41 11.93
C THR A 8 14.87 30.31 11.02
N GLU A 9 16.08 29.85 11.29
CA GLU A 9 16.59 28.59 10.73
C GLU A 9 15.62 27.50 11.17
N ILE A 10 14.79 27.04 10.23
CA ILE A 10 14.12 25.75 10.37
C ILE A 10 15.25 24.74 10.30
N VAL A 11 15.65 24.22 11.45
CA VAL A 11 16.55 23.08 11.53
C VAL A 11 15.86 21.95 10.77
N ASP A 12 16.35 21.69 9.55
CA ASP A 12 15.92 20.59 8.71
C ASP A 12 16.35 19.29 9.39
N MET A 13 15.47 18.76 10.23
CA MET A 13 15.56 17.43 10.81
C MET A 13 14.84 16.42 9.89
N SER A 14 15.01 16.56 8.57
CA SER A 14 14.60 15.50 7.63
C SER A 14 15.45 14.26 7.89
N LEU A 15 14.80 13.18 8.30
CA LEU A 15 15.42 11.85 8.21
C LEU A 15 15.86 11.66 6.75
N PRO A 16 17.09 11.20 6.48
CA PRO A 16 17.57 11.04 5.12
C PRO A 16 16.59 10.15 4.32
N PRO A 17 16.33 10.46 3.03
CA PRO A 17 15.37 9.71 2.23
C PRO A 17 15.73 8.23 2.26
N THR A 18 14.81 7.40 2.76
CA THR A 18 15.02 5.96 2.88
C THR A 18 15.12 5.34 1.49
N LYS A 19 16.29 4.77 1.16
CA LYS A 19 16.55 4.14 -0.14
C LYS A 19 15.63 2.94 -0.40
N CYS A 20 15.07 2.37 0.65
CA CYS A 20 14.19 1.21 0.64
C CYS A 20 13.05 1.40 1.64
N THR A 21 11.80 1.21 1.19
CA THR A 21 10.61 1.21 2.07
C THR A 21 9.85 -0.10 1.93
N LEU A 22 9.21 -0.53 3.01
CA LEU A 22 8.33 -1.69 3.04
C LEU A 22 6.90 -1.21 3.29
N TYR A 23 5.95 -1.80 2.56
CA TYR A 23 4.54 -1.62 2.84
C TYR A 23 3.84 -2.98 2.79
N PRO A 24 3.54 -3.59 3.94
CA PRO A 24 2.76 -4.82 4.02
C PRO A 24 1.27 -4.59 3.75
N VAL A 25 0.63 -5.56 3.08
CA VAL A 25 -0.82 -5.70 2.92
C VAL A 25 -1.22 -7.07 3.44
N PHE A 26 -2.20 -7.14 4.33
CA PHE A 26 -2.54 -8.34 5.08
C PHE A 26 -3.83 -9.00 4.59
N ALA A 27 -3.88 -10.32 4.70
CA ALA A 27 -5.09 -11.08 4.52
C ALA A 27 -5.95 -10.99 5.78
N ALA A 28 -7.25 -10.78 5.60
CA ALA A 28 -8.18 -10.55 6.70
C ALA A 28 -8.54 -11.84 7.48
N ALA A 29 -8.37 -13.03 6.90
CA ALA A 29 -8.73 -14.31 7.51
C ALA A 29 -7.60 -15.35 7.49
N SER A 30 -6.38 -14.99 7.10
CA SER A 30 -5.24 -15.91 7.04
C SER A 30 -3.94 -15.26 7.56
N PRO A 31 -2.89 -16.05 7.87
CA PRO A 31 -1.59 -15.51 8.29
C PRO A 31 -0.85 -14.82 7.14
N HIS A 32 -1.34 -14.94 5.89
CA HIS A 32 -0.64 -14.40 4.73
C HIS A 32 -0.64 -12.86 4.70
N ALA A 33 0.48 -12.32 4.25
CA ALA A 33 0.65 -10.93 3.88
C ALA A 33 1.54 -10.81 2.64
N VAL A 34 1.44 -9.67 1.96
CA VAL A 34 2.33 -9.30 0.86
C VAL A 34 3.03 -8.01 1.21
N ILE A 35 4.36 -8.03 1.19
CA ILE A 35 5.19 -6.86 1.42
C ILE A 35 5.58 -6.27 0.07
N TYR A 36 5.23 -5.01 -0.14
CA TYR A 36 5.75 -4.19 -1.22
C TYR A 36 7.07 -3.57 -0.77
N ARG A 37 8.19 -4.14 -1.23
CA ARG A 37 9.54 -3.59 -1.00
C ARG A 37 9.90 -2.66 -2.16
N ARG A 38 9.85 -1.35 -1.93
CA ARG A 38 10.18 -0.32 -2.94
C ARG A 38 11.64 0.13 -2.78
N GLY A 39 12.38 0.20 -3.88
CA GLY A 39 13.73 0.74 -3.93
C GLY A 39 14.68 -0.12 -4.77
N PRO A 40 15.82 0.41 -5.27
CA PRO A 40 15.99 1.82 -5.64
C PRO A 40 14.95 2.25 -6.69
N SER A 41 14.74 3.57 -6.86
CA SER A 41 13.61 4.24 -7.54
C SER A 41 12.89 3.44 -8.66
N ASN A 42 11.56 3.36 -8.53
CA ASN A 42 10.63 2.66 -9.43
C ASN A 42 10.86 1.15 -9.62
N HIS A 43 11.54 0.50 -8.69
CA HIS A 43 11.55 -0.95 -8.57
C HIS A 43 10.81 -1.35 -7.32
N THR A 44 9.80 -2.22 -7.46
CA THR A 44 9.04 -2.77 -6.35
C THR A 44 9.11 -4.28 -6.43
N CYS A 45 9.60 -4.92 -5.37
CA CYS A 45 9.56 -6.37 -5.20
C CYS A 45 8.34 -6.73 -4.36
N LEU A 46 7.62 -7.77 -4.77
CA LEU A 46 6.59 -8.40 -3.93
C LEU A 46 7.24 -9.54 -3.16
N ILE A 47 6.96 -9.60 -1.87
CA ILE A 47 7.45 -10.64 -0.97
C ILE A 47 6.23 -11.22 -0.26
N ALA A 48 5.97 -12.52 -0.38
CA ALA A 48 4.97 -13.16 0.45
C ALA A 48 5.54 -13.35 1.86
N TRP A 49 4.69 -13.15 2.86
CA TRP A 49 5.02 -13.31 4.27
C TRP A 49 3.97 -14.20 4.91
N ASP A 50 4.39 -15.35 5.41
CA ASP A 50 3.58 -16.18 6.31
C ASP A 50 3.89 -15.77 7.76
N ARG A 51 2.88 -15.25 8.45
CA ARG A 51 3.02 -14.77 9.83
C ARG A 51 2.92 -15.88 10.87
N SER A 52 2.61 -17.11 10.48
CA SER A 52 2.57 -18.25 11.40
C SER A 52 3.96 -18.63 11.91
N ASP A 53 4.97 -18.52 11.05
CA ASP A 53 6.37 -18.83 11.33
C ASP A 53 7.36 -17.72 10.94
N ASP A 54 6.85 -16.58 10.46
CA ASP A 54 7.63 -15.48 9.87
C ASP A 54 8.49 -15.92 8.68
N SER A 55 8.02 -16.85 7.86
CA SER A 55 8.68 -17.21 6.60
C SER A 55 8.39 -16.20 5.48
N PHE A 56 9.37 -15.99 4.60
CA PHE A 56 9.31 -15.01 3.53
C PHE A 56 9.68 -15.63 2.17
N GLU A 57 8.83 -15.42 1.16
CA GLU A 57 9.10 -15.83 -0.23
C GLU A 57 9.31 -14.61 -1.12
N ILE A 58 10.50 -14.50 -1.71
CA ILE A 58 10.85 -13.40 -2.63
C ILE A 58 10.21 -13.66 -4.00
N GLY A 59 9.31 -12.77 -4.40
CA GLY A 59 8.57 -12.89 -5.65
C GLY A 59 9.00 -11.92 -6.75
N HIS A 60 8.01 -11.51 -7.54
CA HIS A 60 8.24 -10.77 -8.79
C HIS A 60 8.63 -9.32 -8.51
N TRP A 61 9.61 -8.85 -9.28
CA TRP A 61 9.95 -7.45 -9.39
C TRP A 61 9.15 -6.74 -10.48
N PHE A 62 8.54 -5.62 -10.12
CA PHE A 62 7.90 -4.71 -11.05
C PHE A 62 8.71 -3.42 -11.20
N LYS A 63 9.02 -3.09 -12.46
CA LYS A 63 9.63 -1.80 -12.83
C LYS A 63 8.54 -0.82 -13.25
N GLY A 64 8.19 0.07 -12.34
CA GLY A 64 7.14 1.07 -12.45
C GLY A 64 6.72 1.58 -11.09
N THR A 65 5.59 2.30 -11.05
CA THR A 65 4.97 2.76 -9.81
C THR A 65 3.95 1.73 -9.35
N VAL A 66 4.02 1.35 -8.08
CA VAL A 66 2.95 0.65 -7.36
C VAL A 66 2.40 1.60 -6.31
N LYS A 67 1.08 1.53 -6.06
CA LYS A 67 0.42 2.25 -4.96
C LYS A 67 -0.07 1.24 -3.91
N PRO A 68 0.78 0.85 -2.94
CA PRO A 68 0.45 -0.19 -1.96
C PRO A 68 -0.79 0.11 -1.13
N ALA A 69 -0.99 1.38 -0.72
CA ALA A 69 -2.16 1.81 0.03
C ALA A 69 -3.50 1.63 -0.71
N TRP A 70 -3.46 1.39 -2.01
CA TRP A 70 -4.65 1.13 -2.84
C TRP A 70 -4.74 -0.33 -3.28
N SER A 71 -3.90 -1.18 -2.71
CA SER A 71 -3.88 -2.61 -2.96
C SER A 71 -4.64 -3.34 -1.85
N GLY A 72 -5.17 -4.52 -2.18
CA GLY A 72 -5.91 -5.36 -1.24
C GLY A 72 -5.56 -6.83 -1.44
N LEU A 73 -5.53 -7.57 -0.35
CA LEU A 73 -5.34 -9.02 -0.35
C LEU A 73 -6.68 -9.66 0.03
N SER A 74 -7.08 -10.73 -0.66
CA SER A 74 -8.30 -11.48 -0.31
C SER A 74 -8.19 -12.03 1.12
N PRO A 75 -9.33 -12.26 1.81
CA PRO A 75 -9.30 -12.77 3.18
C PRO A 75 -8.46 -14.04 3.37
N ASP A 76 -8.48 -14.97 2.41
CA ASP A 76 -7.65 -16.17 2.38
C ASP A 76 -6.17 -15.93 1.97
N GLY A 77 -5.87 -14.83 1.29
CA GLY A 77 -4.55 -14.51 0.77
C GLY A 77 -4.27 -15.03 -0.64
N GLU A 78 -5.21 -15.66 -1.33
CA GLU A 78 -5.00 -16.18 -2.69
C GLU A 78 -4.86 -15.07 -3.74
N TRP A 79 -5.65 -14.00 -3.61
CA TRP A 79 -5.81 -12.97 -4.61
C TRP A 79 -5.31 -11.60 -4.15
N LEU A 80 -4.44 -11.02 -4.96
CA LEU A 80 -3.92 -9.67 -4.77
C LEU A 80 -4.47 -8.75 -5.85
N VAL A 81 -5.12 -7.66 -5.43
CA VAL A 81 -5.45 -6.53 -6.30
C VAL A 81 -4.46 -5.40 -6.04
N SER A 82 -3.86 -4.86 -7.10
CA SER A 82 -2.88 -3.77 -6.99
C SER A 82 -3.15 -2.68 -8.02
N PHE A 83 -2.92 -1.43 -7.63
CA PHE A 83 -2.88 -0.30 -8.56
C PHE A 83 -1.43 0.00 -8.97
N VAL A 84 -1.18 -0.02 -10.28
CA VAL A 84 0.17 0.12 -10.82
C VAL A 84 0.20 1.06 -12.03
N GLY A 85 1.40 1.54 -12.37
CA GLY A 85 1.60 2.41 -13.53
C GLY A 85 3.02 2.34 -14.08
N LYS A 86 3.12 2.32 -15.42
CA LYS A 86 4.37 2.49 -16.17
C LYS A 86 4.44 3.84 -16.89
N TYR A 87 3.31 4.53 -17.04
CA TYR A 87 3.17 5.79 -17.79
C TYR A 87 3.68 5.72 -19.24
N ARG A 88 3.76 4.50 -19.78
CA ARG A 88 4.19 4.13 -21.13
C ARG A 88 3.44 2.85 -21.50
N GLY A 89 3.32 2.54 -22.79
CA GLY A 89 2.56 1.39 -23.26
C GLY A 89 1.08 1.69 -23.50
N PRO A 90 0.24 0.67 -23.77
CA PRO A 90 -1.16 0.86 -24.08
C PRO A 90 -1.92 1.36 -22.84
N PHE A 91 -1.46 1.10 -21.61
CA PHE A 91 -2.09 1.62 -20.41
C PHE A 91 -1.08 2.40 -19.57
N ALA A 92 -1.35 3.68 -19.29
CA ALA A 92 -0.47 4.49 -18.45
C ALA A 92 -0.49 3.99 -16.99
N THR A 93 -1.68 3.66 -16.51
CA THR A 93 -1.99 3.09 -15.19
C THR A 93 -3.10 2.05 -15.34
N TRP A 94 -3.12 1.06 -14.46
CA TRP A 94 -4.13 0.00 -14.44
C TRP A 94 -4.25 -0.62 -13.05
N THR A 95 -5.36 -1.31 -12.81
CA THR A 95 -5.50 -2.24 -11.69
C THR A 95 -5.29 -3.66 -12.19
N VAL A 96 -4.51 -4.42 -11.46
CA VAL A 96 -4.19 -5.81 -11.76
C VAL A 96 -4.71 -6.69 -10.63
N LEU A 97 -5.37 -7.79 -11.01
CA LEU A 97 -5.59 -8.94 -10.15
C LEU A 97 -4.50 -9.98 -10.45
N SER A 98 -3.87 -10.50 -9.42
CA SER A 98 -2.74 -11.44 -9.50
C SER A 98 -2.74 -12.38 -8.31
N ARG A 99 -1.87 -13.41 -8.35
CA ARG A 99 -1.62 -14.28 -7.19
C ARG A 99 -0.29 -13.90 -6.55
N PRO A 100 -0.22 -13.66 -5.24
CA PRO A 100 1.05 -13.47 -4.54
C PRO A 100 2.03 -14.63 -4.76
N PRO A 101 3.35 -14.38 -4.70
CA PRO A 101 4.02 -13.07 -4.63
C PRO A 101 4.28 -12.48 -6.04
N PHE A 102 3.37 -12.67 -7.00
CA PHE A 102 3.53 -12.20 -8.38
C PHE A 102 2.59 -11.03 -8.70
N LEU A 103 3.01 -10.15 -9.62
CA LEU A 103 2.15 -9.15 -10.28
C LEU A 103 1.74 -9.54 -11.70
N THR A 104 1.94 -10.81 -12.07
CA THR A 104 1.49 -11.30 -13.38
C THR A 104 -0.03 -11.30 -13.39
N ALA A 105 -0.60 -10.54 -14.32
CA ALA A 105 -2.04 -10.31 -14.38
C ALA A 105 -2.81 -11.59 -14.71
N VAL A 106 -3.78 -11.91 -13.87
CA VAL A 106 -4.89 -12.82 -14.16
C VAL A 106 -6.05 -12.03 -14.75
N ALA A 107 -6.34 -10.85 -14.18
CA ALA A 107 -7.23 -9.85 -14.75
C ALA A 107 -6.60 -8.46 -14.70
N LEU A 108 -6.97 -7.59 -15.64
CA LEU A 108 -6.41 -6.25 -15.77
C LEU A 108 -7.48 -5.25 -16.22
N TRP A 109 -7.61 -4.15 -15.48
CA TRP A 109 -8.51 -3.05 -15.80
C TRP A 109 -7.70 -1.77 -16.07
N PRO A 110 -7.63 -1.32 -17.33
CA PRO A 110 -7.02 -0.04 -17.67
C PRO A 110 -7.67 1.11 -16.93
N LYS A 111 -6.86 2.11 -16.55
CA LYS A 111 -7.39 3.32 -15.93
C LYS A 111 -6.95 4.60 -16.63
N GLY A 112 -5.66 4.73 -16.91
CA GLY A 112 -5.12 5.86 -17.69
C GLY A 112 -4.91 7.17 -16.92
N ASP A 113 -5.43 7.29 -15.70
CA ASP A 113 -5.18 8.40 -14.78
C ASP A 113 -4.66 7.91 -13.41
N THR A 114 -4.37 8.81 -12.48
CA THR A 114 -3.88 8.50 -11.12
C THR A 114 -4.90 8.75 -10.01
N TRP A 115 -6.19 8.85 -10.34
CA TRP A 115 -7.27 9.21 -9.42
C TRP A 115 -8.20 8.02 -9.15
N ALA A 116 -8.16 7.45 -7.94
CA ALA A 116 -9.04 6.34 -7.52
C ALA A 116 -8.87 5.07 -8.38
N GLY A 117 -7.90 4.22 -8.04
CA GLY A 117 -7.67 2.93 -8.68
C GLY A 117 -7.10 1.91 -7.70
N GLY A 118 -7.17 0.63 -8.03
CA GLY A 118 -6.94 -0.47 -7.10
C GLY A 118 -8.26 -1.12 -6.69
N GLY A 119 -8.29 -1.72 -5.51
CA GLY A 119 -9.48 -2.40 -5.03
C GLY A 119 -9.32 -2.99 -3.65
N PHE A 120 -10.42 -3.54 -3.14
CA PHE A 120 -10.45 -4.30 -1.90
C PHE A 120 -11.41 -5.47 -2.04
N PHE A 121 -11.15 -6.55 -1.35
CA PHE A 121 -12.07 -7.68 -1.31
C PHE A 121 -13.16 -7.41 -0.27
N LEU A 122 -14.35 -7.99 -0.44
CA LEU A 122 -15.40 -8.12 0.59
C LEU A 122 -15.46 -9.55 1.14
N ALA A 123 -15.17 -10.52 0.28
CA ALA A 123 -15.01 -11.94 0.56
C ALA A 123 -13.98 -12.49 -0.42
N ASP A 124 -13.55 -13.75 -0.27
CA ASP A 124 -12.55 -14.37 -1.14
C ASP A 124 -12.95 -14.28 -2.63
N GLY A 125 -14.24 -14.51 -2.92
CA GLY A 125 -14.83 -14.41 -4.27
C GLY A 125 -15.47 -13.07 -4.60
N THR A 126 -15.21 -11.99 -3.88
CA THR A 126 -15.85 -10.68 -4.16
C THR A 126 -14.86 -9.53 -4.09
N LEU A 127 -14.48 -9.00 -5.26
CA LEU A 127 -13.61 -7.85 -5.43
C LEU A 127 -14.43 -6.58 -5.70
N VAL A 128 -14.12 -5.49 -4.99
CA VAL A 128 -14.64 -4.15 -5.31
C VAL A 128 -13.52 -3.32 -5.93
N LEU A 129 -13.74 -2.82 -7.15
CA LEU A 129 -12.82 -1.91 -7.83
C LEU A 129 -13.12 -0.45 -7.48
N THR A 130 -12.08 0.29 -7.11
CA THR A 130 -12.20 1.70 -6.69
C THR A 130 -12.17 2.69 -7.83
N HIS A 131 -12.42 2.25 -9.06
CA HIS A 131 -12.30 3.06 -10.29
C HIS A 131 -13.42 4.08 -10.50
N GLY A 132 -14.49 4.05 -9.70
CA GLY A 132 -15.67 4.93 -9.82
C GLY A 132 -16.99 4.16 -9.88
N GLU A 133 -18.01 4.74 -10.51
CA GLU A 133 -19.28 4.08 -10.82
C GLU A 133 -19.32 3.73 -12.32
N GLY A 134 -19.59 2.47 -12.65
CA GLY A 134 -19.79 2.02 -14.04
C GLY A 134 -18.99 0.76 -14.41
N PRO A 135 -19.35 0.08 -15.51
CA PRO A 135 -18.64 -1.12 -15.93
C PRO A 135 -17.21 -0.76 -16.34
N TYR A 136 -16.25 -1.57 -15.90
CA TYR A 136 -14.84 -1.40 -16.26
C TYR A 136 -14.48 -2.40 -17.34
N ASP A 137 -14.07 -1.87 -18.48
CA ASP A 137 -13.56 -2.71 -19.56
C ASP A 137 -12.31 -3.43 -19.08
N LEU A 138 -12.34 -4.75 -19.15
CA LEU A 138 -11.14 -5.58 -19.04
C LEU A 138 -10.23 -5.28 -20.23
N ALA A 139 -8.93 -5.31 -19.99
CA ALA A 139 -8.00 -5.34 -21.11
C ALA A 139 -8.23 -6.59 -21.97
N PRO A 140 -8.12 -6.51 -23.30
CA PRO A 140 -8.31 -7.65 -24.19
C PRO A 140 -7.46 -8.86 -23.78
N GLY A 141 -8.06 -10.05 -23.79
CA GLY A 141 -7.41 -11.31 -23.45
C GLY A 141 -7.32 -11.61 -21.95
N PHE A 142 -7.89 -10.76 -21.09
CA PHE A 142 -7.99 -11.01 -19.65
C PHE A 142 -9.42 -11.36 -19.23
N SER A 143 -9.53 -12.23 -18.24
CA SER A 143 -10.81 -12.57 -17.60
C SER A 143 -10.58 -12.83 -16.11
N PRO A 144 -11.48 -12.33 -15.22
CA PRO A 144 -11.49 -12.73 -13.83
C PRO A 144 -11.59 -14.26 -13.71
N PRO A 145 -10.95 -14.86 -12.69
CA PRO A 145 -11.08 -16.29 -12.45
C PRO A 145 -12.55 -16.67 -12.19
N PRO A 146 -12.96 -17.90 -12.53
CA PRO A 146 -14.31 -18.38 -12.23
C PRO A 146 -14.66 -18.20 -10.75
N GLY A 147 -15.88 -17.75 -10.47
CA GLY A 147 -16.36 -17.52 -9.10
C GLY A 147 -15.97 -16.16 -8.50
N LEU A 148 -15.08 -15.39 -9.12
CA LEU A 148 -14.78 -14.04 -8.67
C LEU A 148 -15.83 -13.04 -9.19
N THR A 149 -16.62 -12.49 -8.28
CA THR A 149 -17.53 -11.39 -8.54
C THR A 149 -16.79 -10.06 -8.45
N VAL A 150 -16.87 -9.22 -9.49
CA VAL A 150 -16.26 -7.89 -9.52
C VAL A 150 -17.35 -6.83 -9.48
N LEU A 151 -17.32 -6.00 -8.43
CA LEU A 151 -18.29 -4.95 -8.17
C LEU A 151 -17.65 -3.56 -8.35
N PRO A 152 -18.40 -2.56 -8.83
CA PRO A 152 -17.96 -1.18 -8.77
C PRO A 152 -18.00 -0.64 -7.34
N PHE A 153 -17.16 0.36 -7.06
CA PHE A 153 -17.31 1.15 -5.87
C PHE A 153 -18.59 1.99 -5.94
N THR A 154 -19.40 1.94 -4.89
CA THR A 154 -20.66 2.67 -4.78
C THR A 154 -20.79 3.22 -3.36
N ARG A 155 -21.66 4.21 -3.14
CA ARG A 155 -21.96 4.66 -1.75
C ARG A 155 -22.47 3.52 -0.85
N ALA A 156 -23.17 2.54 -1.42
CA ALA A 156 -23.68 1.40 -0.67
C ALA A 156 -22.56 0.50 -0.11
N ASN A 157 -21.46 0.34 -0.86
CA ASN A 157 -20.28 -0.40 -0.39
C ASN A 157 -19.16 0.51 0.15
N ALA A 158 -19.37 1.83 0.20
CA ALA A 158 -18.41 2.78 0.75
C ALA A 158 -18.16 2.59 2.25
N GLN A 159 -19.16 2.11 3.00
CA GLN A 159 -18.98 1.74 4.41
C GLN A 159 -18.05 0.52 4.54
N ALA A 160 -18.10 -0.43 3.60
CA ALA A 160 -17.20 -1.57 3.56
C ALA A 160 -15.78 -1.18 3.13
N LEU A 161 -15.65 -0.19 2.22
CA LEU A 161 -14.36 0.47 1.97
C LEU A 161 -13.87 1.15 3.24
N THR A 162 -14.72 1.79 4.03
CA THR A 162 -14.29 2.46 5.27
C THR A 162 -13.96 1.46 6.40
N ALA A 163 -14.56 0.26 6.37
CA ALA A 163 -14.29 -0.84 7.30
C ALA A 163 -13.05 -1.68 6.91
N ARG A 164 -12.63 -1.65 5.64
CA ARG A 164 -11.43 -2.36 5.13
C ARG A 164 -10.30 -1.46 4.62
N ALA A 165 -10.55 -0.17 4.42
CA ALA A 165 -9.51 0.81 4.14
C ALA A 165 -8.65 0.86 5.40
N GLN A 166 -7.43 0.35 5.26
CA GLN A 166 -6.42 0.17 6.30
C GLN A 166 -6.61 -1.06 7.18
N SER A 167 -6.66 -2.25 6.58
CA SER A 167 -6.34 -3.48 7.28
C SER A 167 -4.88 -3.45 7.77
N GLY A 168 -4.67 -2.94 8.99
CA GLY A 168 -3.62 -3.49 9.84
C GLY A 168 -3.90 -4.98 10.08
N PRO A 169 -2.91 -5.77 10.51
CA PRO A 169 -3.08 -7.22 10.68
C PRO A 169 -4.21 -7.59 11.66
N ALA A 170 -4.57 -6.68 12.57
CA ALA A 170 -5.66 -6.78 13.54
C ALA A 170 -7.06 -6.32 13.06
N ALA A 171 -7.20 -5.82 11.82
CA ALA A 171 -8.41 -5.10 11.37
C ALA A 171 -8.78 -3.87 12.22
N SER A 172 -7.88 -3.40 13.09
CA SER A 172 -8.00 -2.13 13.79
C SER A 172 -8.08 -0.98 12.78
N ARG A 173 -9.05 -0.09 12.99
CA ARG A 173 -9.31 1.04 12.10
C ARG A 173 -8.62 2.29 12.63
N TRP A 174 -8.00 3.05 11.73
CA TRP A 174 -7.54 4.41 12.08
C TRP A 174 -8.75 5.30 12.38
N ARG A 175 -8.74 5.94 13.54
CA ARG A 175 -9.75 6.92 13.95
C ARG A 175 -9.10 8.30 14.14
N PRO A 176 -9.84 9.40 13.97
CA PRO A 176 -9.33 10.72 14.29
C PRO A 176 -8.85 10.80 15.74
N ASP A 177 -7.72 11.48 15.98
CA ASP A 177 -7.24 11.81 17.31
C ASP A 177 -7.90 13.12 17.78
N PRO A 178 -8.77 13.08 18.80
CA PRO A 178 -9.42 14.30 19.30
C PRO A 178 -8.42 15.26 19.99
N ALA A 179 -7.23 14.78 20.38
CA ALA A 179 -6.24 15.57 21.09
C ALA A 179 -5.26 16.30 20.15
N VAL A 180 -5.21 15.95 18.86
CA VAL A 180 -4.23 16.47 17.91
C VAL A 180 -4.90 16.76 16.57
N GLU A 181 -4.90 18.02 16.14
CA GLU A 181 -5.39 18.40 14.81
C GLU A 181 -4.60 17.67 13.71
N GLY A 182 -5.31 17.04 12.77
CA GLY A 182 -4.69 16.18 11.74
C GLY A 182 -4.08 14.88 12.29
N GLY A 183 -4.32 14.57 13.56
CA GLY A 183 -3.90 13.34 14.22
C GLY A 183 -4.87 12.20 14.00
N TRP A 184 -4.32 10.99 13.97
CA TRP A 184 -5.03 9.73 13.82
C TRP A 184 -4.48 8.69 14.79
N ILE A 185 -5.34 7.83 15.28
CA ILE A 185 -5.01 6.76 16.24
C ILE A 185 -5.34 5.40 15.63
N LEU A 186 -4.41 4.47 15.76
CA LEU A 186 -4.61 3.04 15.56
C LEU A 186 -4.45 2.34 16.90
N ASP A 187 -5.56 1.90 17.49
CA ASP A 187 -5.54 1.18 18.77
C ASP A 187 -5.00 -0.25 18.58
N ALA A 188 -4.26 -0.73 19.59
CA ALA A 188 -3.91 -2.13 19.69
C ALA A 188 -5.18 -3.00 19.84
N PRO A 189 -5.14 -4.30 19.47
CA PRO A 189 -6.28 -5.19 19.58
C PRO A 189 -6.79 -5.26 21.03
N SER A 190 -8.12 -5.27 21.19
CA SER A 190 -8.72 -5.52 22.50
C SER A 190 -8.39 -6.93 23.00
N GLY A 191 -8.10 -7.05 24.29
CA GLY A 191 -7.77 -8.33 24.92
C GLY A 191 -6.32 -8.80 24.73
N ALA A 192 -5.52 -8.12 23.90
CA ALA A 192 -4.08 -8.36 23.86
C ALA A 192 -3.37 -7.71 25.07
N PRO A 193 -2.17 -8.17 25.47
CA PRO A 193 -1.39 -7.53 26.54
C PRO A 193 -1.11 -6.04 26.27
N SER A 194 -1.00 -5.69 24.98
CA SER A 194 -0.80 -4.33 24.51
C SER A 194 -2.08 -3.52 24.34
N SER A 195 -3.26 -3.99 24.78
CA SER A 195 -4.55 -3.30 24.54
C SER A 195 -4.64 -1.88 25.13
N HIS A 196 -3.70 -1.51 26.00
CA HIS A 196 -3.53 -0.17 26.55
C HIS A 196 -2.76 0.78 25.60
N ALA A 197 -2.15 0.24 24.55
CA ALA A 197 -1.29 0.95 23.63
C ALA A 197 -2.02 1.34 22.33
N PHE A 198 -1.51 2.39 21.70
CA PHE A 198 -1.97 2.82 20.38
C PHE A 198 -0.84 3.49 19.59
N ILE A 199 -0.94 3.47 18.26
CA ILE A 199 -0.07 4.25 17.38
C ILE A 199 -0.79 5.56 17.07
N ARG A 200 -0.16 6.68 17.39
CA ARG A 200 -0.55 8.00 16.91
C ARG A 200 0.18 8.29 15.60
N SER A 201 -0.55 8.75 14.61
CA SER A 201 -0.05 9.24 13.33
C SER A 201 -0.46 10.69 13.15
N VAL A 202 0.51 11.58 12.93
CA VAL A 202 0.25 13.00 12.67
C VAL A 202 0.74 13.32 11.27
N SER A 203 -0.18 13.82 10.43
CA SER A 203 0.13 14.28 9.08
C SER A 203 0.31 15.80 9.10
N ALA A 204 1.30 16.31 8.34
CA ALA A 204 1.46 17.76 8.14
C ALA A 204 0.27 18.39 7.37
N TYR A 205 -0.58 17.55 6.77
CA TYR A 205 -1.83 17.93 6.14
C TYR A 205 -3.00 17.41 6.98
N THR A 206 -4.08 18.19 7.12
CA THR A 206 -5.31 17.82 7.86
C THR A 206 -6.11 16.65 7.22
N ALA A 207 -5.57 16.01 6.19
CA ALA A 207 -6.17 14.87 5.50
C ALA A 207 -5.82 13.54 6.18
N ASP A 208 -6.64 12.53 5.91
CA ASP A 208 -6.40 11.12 6.27
C ASP A 208 -4.97 10.68 5.89
N PRO A 209 -4.20 10.01 6.80
CA PRO A 209 -2.83 9.59 6.56
C PRO A 209 -2.66 8.63 5.38
N LEU A 210 -3.72 7.98 4.88
CA LEU A 210 -3.67 7.24 3.62
C LEU A 210 -3.45 8.10 2.39
N ARG A 211 -3.89 9.35 2.48
CA ARG A 211 -3.90 10.30 1.36
C ARG A 211 -2.70 11.23 1.39
N SER A 212 -1.99 11.32 2.51
CA SER A 212 -0.81 12.16 2.65
C SER A 212 0.47 11.45 2.17
N LEU A 213 1.49 12.25 1.86
CA LEU A 213 2.78 11.71 1.43
C LEU A 213 3.48 11.05 2.63
N PRO A 214 4.13 9.89 2.47
CA PRO A 214 4.79 9.18 3.58
C PRO A 214 5.78 10.04 4.37
N GLU A 215 6.47 10.98 3.71
CA GLU A 215 7.44 11.90 4.33
C GLU A 215 6.80 12.96 5.23
N SER A 216 5.49 13.19 5.08
CA SER A 216 4.71 14.16 5.87
C SER A 216 4.01 13.54 7.08
N VAL A 217 4.19 12.24 7.31
CA VAL A 217 3.52 11.49 8.37
C VAL A 217 4.52 11.06 9.42
N ARG A 218 4.24 11.39 10.68
CA ARG A 218 5.03 10.96 11.84
C ARG A 218 4.22 10.01 12.69
N HIS A 219 4.82 8.86 13.02
CA HIS A 219 4.21 7.86 13.89
C HIS A 219 4.86 7.85 15.27
N SER A 220 4.06 7.66 16.31
CA SER A 220 4.53 7.47 17.68
C SER A 220 3.71 6.41 18.38
N LEU A 221 4.36 5.58 19.19
CA LEU A 221 3.72 4.61 20.07
C LEU A 221 3.36 5.30 21.39
N CYS A 222 2.12 5.12 21.84
CA CYS A 222 1.63 5.61 23.12
C CYS A 222 1.22 4.40 23.98
N ALA A 223 1.84 4.20 25.14
CA ALA A 223 1.63 3.02 26.00
C ALA A 223 1.82 3.33 27.50
N GLY A 224 1.12 4.33 28.02
CA GLY A 224 1.17 4.74 29.44
C GLY A 224 2.36 5.61 29.86
N GLY A 225 3.44 5.63 29.06
CA GLY A 225 4.57 6.55 29.18
C GLY A 225 4.49 7.74 28.21
N PRO A 226 5.57 8.55 28.10
CA PRO A 226 5.67 9.56 27.06
C PRO A 226 5.57 8.93 25.67
N PRO A 227 4.95 9.60 24.67
CA PRO A 227 4.90 9.08 23.31
C PRO A 227 6.31 8.79 22.75
N VAL A 228 6.52 7.57 22.28
CA VAL A 228 7.80 7.13 21.72
C VAL A 228 7.75 7.25 20.20
N PRO A 229 8.60 8.08 19.56
CA PRO A 229 8.65 8.15 18.10
C PRO A 229 9.01 6.81 17.48
N LEU A 230 8.26 6.39 16.46
CA LEU A 230 8.61 5.20 15.68
C LEU A 230 9.66 5.59 14.63
N PRO A 231 10.77 4.86 14.49
CA PRO A 231 11.88 5.19 13.58
C PRO A 231 11.56 4.88 12.11
N VAL A 232 10.27 4.92 11.74
CA VAL A 232 9.76 4.45 10.47
C VAL A 232 9.63 5.57 9.45
N ALA A 233 9.81 5.21 8.18
CA ALA A 233 9.40 6.01 7.04
C ALA A 233 8.37 5.21 6.22
N GLY A 234 7.12 5.17 6.71
CA GLY A 234 5.97 4.81 5.86
C GLY A 234 5.00 3.74 6.36
N TRP A 235 5.32 2.92 7.37
CA TRP A 235 4.37 1.91 7.88
C TRP A 235 4.69 1.41 9.30
N ALA A 236 3.64 1.32 10.13
CA ALA A 236 3.60 0.59 11.40
C ALA A 236 2.15 0.17 11.70
N ALA A 237 1.97 -0.98 12.35
CA ALA A 237 0.66 -1.49 12.76
C ALA A 237 0.78 -2.50 13.92
N PHE A 238 -0.35 -2.86 14.54
CA PHE A 238 -0.40 -3.98 15.48
C PHE A 238 -0.84 -5.27 14.80
N ASP A 239 -0.16 -6.36 15.13
CA ASP A 239 -0.61 -7.72 14.80
C ASP A 239 -1.78 -8.15 15.68
N ARG A 240 -2.47 -9.23 15.31
CA ARG A 240 -3.68 -9.74 15.99
C ARG A 240 -3.42 -10.12 17.45
N ASN A 241 -2.20 -10.57 17.75
CA ASN A 241 -1.75 -10.89 19.11
C ASN A 241 -1.35 -9.64 19.91
N GLY A 242 -1.38 -8.46 19.30
CA GLY A 242 -1.00 -7.19 19.92
C GLY A 242 0.46 -6.80 19.75
N ASP A 243 1.26 -7.59 19.04
CA ASP A 243 2.64 -7.23 18.77
C ASP A 243 2.70 -5.98 17.88
N LEU A 244 3.64 -5.09 18.18
CA LEU A 244 3.90 -3.94 17.31
C LEU A 244 4.78 -4.39 16.14
N LEU A 245 4.31 -4.16 14.92
CA LEU A 245 5.05 -4.35 13.68
C LEU A 245 5.40 -3.00 13.06
N PHE A 246 6.63 -2.88 12.58
CA PHE A 246 7.07 -1.63 11.96
C PHE A 246 8.23 -1.87 10.97
N SER A 247 8.40 -0.95 10.02
CA SER A 247 9.47 -1.06 9.02
C SER A 247 10.45 0.10 9.08
N GLN A 248 11.75 -0.20 8.99
CA GLN A 248 12.81 0.80 8.96
C GLN A 248 13.88 0.40 7.94
N GLY A 249 14.19 1.29 7.00
CA GLY A 249 15.33 1.12 6.09
C GLY A 249 15.27 -0.10 5.15
N GLY A 250 14.10 -0.72 4.95
CA GLY A 250 13.97 -1.98 4.21
C GLY A 250 13.96 -3.24 5.07
N ALA A 251 14.09 -3.10 6.39
CA ALA A 251 13.91 -4.17 7.37
C ALA A 251 12.54 -4.10 8.04
N LEU A 252 12.04 -5.27 8.44
CA LEU A 252 10.78 -5.47 9.16
C LEU A 252 11.09 -5.90 10.59
N PHE A 253 10.44 -5.24 11.55
CA PHE A 253 10.64 -5.48 12.98
C PHE A 253 9.34 -5.85 13.68
N ARG A 254 9.47 -6.62 14.76
CA ARG A 254 8.41 -6.96 15.69
C ARG A 254 8.84 -6.64 17.12
N LEU A 255 7.95 -6.02 17.89
CA LEU A 255 8.06 -5.90 19.34
C LEU A 255 6.88 -6.63 19.97
N ASP A 256 7.18 -7.66 20.76
CA ASP A 256 6.17 -8.48 21.41
C ASP A 256 5.29 -7.64 22.34
N ALA A 257 3.99 -7.94 22.39
CA ALA A 257 2.97 -7.18 23.11
C ALA A 257 3.34 -6.92 24.58
N ASP A 258 3.90 -7.94 25.26
CA ASP A 258 4.30 -7.88 26.68
C ASP A 258 5.48 -6.94 26.95
N ARG A 259 6.21 -6.56 25.90
CA ARG A 259 7.43 -5.74 26.01
C ARG A 259 7.20 -4.27 25.65
N ILE A 260 5.97 -3.91 25.31
CA ILE A 260 5.56 -2.55 24.95
C ILE A 260 5.49 -1.62 26.17
N ALA A 261 5.07 -2.14 27.33
CA ALA A 261 4.94 -1.34 28.54
C ALA A 261 6.30 -0.77 29.00
N GLY A 262 6.26 0.45 29.54
CA GLY A 262 7.43 1.10 30.13
C GLY A 262 8.49 1.56 29.12
N LEU A 263 8.17 1.63 27.82
CA LEU A 263 9.05 2.26 26.84
C LEU A 263 9.13 3.78 27.06
N GLY A 264 10.36 4.30 27.12
CA GLY A 264 10.62 5.74 27.27
C GLY A 264 11.27 6.41 26.06
N SER A 265 11.86 5.66 25.13
CA SER A 265 12.59 6.21 23.98
C SER A 265 12.58 5.29 22.76
N THR A 266 12.93 5.86 21.60
CA THR A 266 13.08 5.11 20.34
C THR A 266 14.22 4.10 20.40
N ASP A 267 15.34 4.44 21.06
CA ASP A 267 16.49 3.54 21.21
C ASP A 267 16.12 2.30 22.03
N GLU A 268 15.33 2.49 23.08
CA GLU A 268 14.83 1.38 23.90
C GLU A 268 13.87 0.49 23.11
N LEU A 269 12.98 1.08 22.31
CA LEU A 269 12.10 0.34 21.41
C LEU A 269 12.90 -0.52 20.44
N LEU A 270 13.94 0.04 19.81
CA LEU A 270 14.81 -0.67 18.88
C LEU A 270 15.62 -1.78 19.56
N ALA A 271 16.10 -1.54 20.79
CA ALA A 271 16.81 -2.56 21.56
C ALA A 271 15.91 -3.74 21.98
N ARG A 272 14.61 -3.50 22.17
CA ARG A 272 13.65 -4.56 22.52
C ARG A 272 13.07 -5.27 21.29
N ALA A 273 12.98 -4.61 20.14
CA ALA A 273 12.40 -5.17 18.93
C ALA A 273 13.30 -6.24 18.27
N ARG A 274 12.68 -7.30 17.75
CA ARG A 274 13.32 -8.31 16.91
C ARG A 274 13.24 -7.89 15.45
N CYS A 275 14.37 -7.93 14.73
CA CYS A 275 14.36 -7.87 13.27
C CYS A 275 13.85 -9.21 12.72
N LEU A 276 12.73 -9.20 12.00
CA LEU A 276 12.16 -10.39 11.37
C LEU A 276 12.89 -10.72 10.06
N ALA A 277 13.15 -9.69 9.25
CA ALA A 277 13.88 -9.80 7.99
C ALA A 277 14.43 -8.45 7.55
N ASP A 278 15.56 -8.48 6.85
CA ASP A 278 16.14 -7.32 6.20
C ASP A 278 16.17 -7.51 4.67
N PHE A 279 15.42 -6.67 3.97
CA PHE A 279 15.31 -6.67 2.51
C PHE A 279 16.02 -5.48 1.85
N SER A 280 16.78 -4.71 2.62
CA SER A 280 17.52 -3.54 2.14
C SER A 280 18.45 -3.91 0.98
N ASP A 281 19.06 -5.10 1.05
CA ASP A 281 20.01 -5.58 0.06
C ASP A 281 19.46 -6.42 -1.09
N LEU A 282 18.15 -6.61 -1.15
CA LEU A 282 17.54 -7.31 -2.29
C LEU A 282 17.87 -6.62 -3.62
N ARG A 283 18.22 -7.44 -4.61
CA ARG A 283 18.52 -7.03 -5.99
C ARG A 283 17.52 -7.68 -6.94
N PHE A 284 17.27 -7.03 -8.07
CA PHE A 284 16.40 -7.54 -9.11
C PHE A 284 16.81 -8.96 -9.52
N ARG A 285 15.83 -9.88 -9.49
CA ARG A 285 15.95 -11.22 -10.06
C ARG A 285 14.72 -11.47 -10.94
N PRO A 286 14.90 -11.86 -12.21
CA PRO A 286 13.77 -12.21 -13.06
C PRO A 286 13.12 -13.50 -12.51
N LEU A 287 11.81 -13.46 -12.32
CA LEU A 287 11.03 -14.59 -11.86
C LEU A 287 9.74 -14.66 -12.68
N ALA A 288 9.49 -15.80 -13.31
CA ALA A 288 8.26 -16.04 -14.04
C ALA A 288 7.17 -16.52 -13.07
N ALA A 289 5.93 -16.06 -13.26
CA ALA A 289 4.81 -16.61 -12.51
C ALA A 289 4.47 -18.02 -13.03
N PRO A 290 4.23 -19.00 -12.15
CA PRO A 290 3.98 -20.39 -12.56
C PRO A 290 2.66 -20.54 -13.32
N TYR A 291 1.72 -19.62 -13.12
CA TYR A 291 0.43 -19.56 -13.80
C TYR A 291 0.43 -18.66 -15.04
N ALA A 292 1.58 -18.09 -15.42
CA ALA A 292 1.71 -17.43 -16.71
C ALA A 292 1.64 -18.51 -17.79
N ALA A 293 0.59 -18.48 -18.63
CA ALA A 293 0.45 -19.44 -19.72
C ALA A 293 1.75 -19.56 -20.55
N PRO A 294 2.15 -20.77 -20.97
CA PRO A 294 3.21 -20.94 -21.95
C PRO A 294 2.90 -20.07 -23.17
N LYS A 295 3.90 -19.30 -23.62
CA LYS A 295 3.74 -18.29 -24.67
C LYS A 295 3.51 -18.93 -26.04
N ASP A 296 2.27 -19.30 -26.33
CA ASP A 296 1.76 -19.35 -27.69
C ASP A 296 0.86 -18.14 -27.92
N GLY A 297 1.49 -17.03 -28.31
CA GLY A 297 0.80 -15.94 -29.02
C GLY A 297 0.22 -14.78 -28.21
N PHE A 298 0.08 -14.83 -26.88
CA PHE A 298 -0.49 -13.71 -26.12
C PHE A 298 0.28 -13.38 -24.84
N ALA A 299 1.43 -12.73 -24.99
CA ALA A 299 1.76 -11.67 -24.04
C ALA A 299 1.04 -10.43 -24.58
N PRO A 300 0.06 -9.82 -23.90
CA PRO A 300 -0.33 -8.48 -24.27
C PRO A 300 0.95 -7.68 -24.12
N ALA A 301 1.53 -7.31 -25.26
CA ALA A 301 2.70 -6.47 -25.31
C ALA A 301 2.25 -5.11 -24.79
N LEU A 302 2.19 -4.99 -23.46
CA LEU A 302 1.98 -3.75 -22.73
C LEU A 302 3.08 -2.72 -23.04
N ASP A 303 4.04 -3.04 -23.91
CA ASP A 303 5.06 -2.13 -24.41
C ASP A 303 4.92 -1.77 -25.90
N ARG A 304 3.97 -2.36 -26.66
CA ARG A 304 3.75 -2.02 -28.08
C ARG A 304 2.40 -1.34 -28.29
N VAL A 305 2.38 -0.02 -28.11
CA VAL A 305 1.29 0.82 -28.62
C VAL A 305 1.33 0.77 -30.15
N SER A 306 0.29 0.21 -30.78
CA SER A 306 0.15 0.16 -32.23
C SER A 306 0.14 1.58 -32.82
N ARG A 307 0.50 1.73 -34.11
CA ARG A 307 0.43 3.06 -34.76
C ARG A 307 -1.00 3.60 -34.78
N GLU A 308 -1.98 2.72 -34.91
CA GLU A 308 -3.41 3.02 -34.91
C GLU A 308 -3.89 3.53 -33.55
N ASP A 309 -3.46 2.89 -32.45
CA ASP A 309 -3.75 3.38 -31.09
C ASP A 309 -3.18 4.78 -30.83
N ARG A 310 -1.99 5.09 -31.39
CA ARG A 310 -1.41 6.44 -31.29
C ARG A 310 -2.24 7.46 -32.07
N GLN A 311 -2.78 7.09 -33.23
CA GLN A 311 -3.61 7.96 -34.05
C GLN A 311 -4.97 8.21 -33.41
N TRP A 312 -5.62 7.16 -32.90
CA TRP A 312 -6.87 7.26 -32.15
C TRP A 312 -6.76 8.18 -30.94
N ARG A 313 -5.68 8.05 -30.15
CA ARG A 313 -5.42 8.94 -28.99
C ARG A 313 -5.20 10.38 -29.38
N ARG A 314 -4.51 10.64 -30.50
CA ARG A 314 -4.34 12.00 -31.03
C ARG A 314 -5.68 12.60 -31.43
N GLN A 315 -6.57 11.81 -32.03
CA GLN A 315 -7.91 12.26 -32.40
C GLN A 315 -8.77 12.54 -31.16
N MET A 316 -8.76 11.65 -30.17
CA MET A 316 -9.50 11.83 -28.92
C MET A 316 -9.01 13.02 -28.07
N ARG A 317 -7.69 13.27 -28.05
CA ARG A 317 -7.14 14.45 -27.37
C ARG A 317 -7.58 15.75 -28.05
N LYS A 318 -7.51 15.80 -29.38
CA LYS A 318 -8.00 16.95 -30.17
C LYS A 318 -9.50 17.17 -30.01
N ALA A 319 -10.28 16.10 -29.87
CA ALA A 319 -11.72 16.19 -29.62
C ALA A 319 -12.01 16.80 -28.24
N ARG A 320 -11.31 16.35 -27.19
CA ARG A 320 -11.44 16.92 -25.83
C ARG A 320 -10.99 18.37 -25.73
N GLU A 321 -9.89 18.73 -26.40
CA GLU A 321 -9.40 20.12 -26.47
C GLU A 321 -10.39 21.05 -27.20
N ARG A 322 -11.13 20.56 -28.20
CA ARG A 322 -12.17 21.33 -28.91
C ARG A 322 -13.44 21.55 -28.07
N VAL A 323 -13.79 20.60 -27.21
CA VAL A 323 -14.97 20.71 -26.33
C VAL A 323 -14.70 21.59 -25.11
N GLY A 324 -13.45 21.65 -24.63
CA GLY A 324 -13.06 22.52 -23.50
C GLY A 324 -12.73 23.98 -23.86
N GLY A 325 -12.65 24.32 -25.15
CA GLY A 325 -12.32 25.68 -25.63
C GLY A 325 -13.52 26.51 -26.09
N ALA A 326 -14.74 26.04 -25.88
CA ALA A 326 -15.99 26.69 -26.31
C ALA A 326 -16.87 27.14 -25.13
N GLY A 327 -16.27 27.38 -23.96
CA GLY A 327 -16.91 27.96 -22.78
C GLY A 327 -16.25 29.26 -22.39
#